data_AF-C5BJN8-F1
#
_entry.id   AF-C5BJN8-F1
#
_cell.length_a   1.000
_cell.length_b   1.000
_cell.length_c   1.000
_cell.angle_alpha   90.00
_cell.angle_beta   90.00
_cell.angle_gamma   90.00
#
_symmetry.space_group_name_H-M   'P 1'
#
loop_
_entity.id
_entity.type
_entity.pdbx_description
1 polymer ?
#
loop_
_entity_poly.entity_id
_entity_poly.type
_entity_poly.pdbx_seq_one_letter_code
_entity_poly.pdbx_strand_id
1 'polypeptide(L)'
;MTGYSLIAEPERADALEQKLSERLPQGELLIPITGYSRNTERMAEFLNLIYSGNQQAWYDAIALQVATVASHPGSADTVAYQLGNEITVETVSQAVRAWAADNNIAVPGSARAYDSETIPYYVEFYLAPAVQAARAAALTSYGNADAARIVLGSLGDGGTAEARLWLDELLNYQIVGTYAGALSGQKVYEIVDTVSVHYIGNTSNIEPIWNDWVGQGRIDSLWTTEEIGSRSATTGEGAGRAIRTLADQLHWLYSKDLTPADGRVAFYDWDVNGPNDATSAATSVAALYNFFGDTPFSTEETEVALGDEQLIFTRVRLTSTLDPDKRARAYWTEEVNAPHSISQIALSFAGWNGSVDIELTHFSPSGPRSEQHQLSISNGSAQLVLNQPVVINGRGHAILITAHKTQ
;
A
#
# COMPACT_ATOMS: atom_id res chain seq x y z
N MET A 1 6.89 -3.96 1.64
CA MET A 1 6.45 -5.30 1.15
C MET A 1 7.44 -5.71 0.06
N THR A 2 8.30 -6.72 0.28
CA THR A 2 9.28 -7.14 -0.74
C THR A 2 8.59 -8.09 -1.73
N GLY A 3 8.38 -7.62 -2.96
CA GLY A 3 7.74 -8.38 -4.03
C GLY A 3 8.65 -9.49 -4.53
N TYR A 4 8.53 -10.69 -3.95
CA TYR A 4 9.21 -11.89 -4.41
C TYR A 4 8.31 -12.69 -5.35
N SER A 5 8.84 -13.02 -6.53
CA SER A 5 8.25 -13.92 -7.51
C SER A 5 8.07 -15.31 -6.89
N LEU A 6 6.85 -15.81 -6.72
CA LEU A 6 6.48 -17.18 -6.40
C LEU A 6 6.03 -17.90 -7.67
N ILE A 7 6.98 -18.31 -8.51
CA ILE A 7 6.72 -19.41 -9.45
C ILE A 7 7.23 -20.67 -8.75
N ALA A 8 6.43 -21.74 -8.83
CA ALA A 8 6.57 -23.03 -8.18
C ALA A 8 8.01 -23.59 -8.14
N GLU A 9 8.76 -23.23 -7.11
CA GLU A 9 10.01 -23.89 -6.74
C GLU A 9 9.91 -24.34 -5.27
N PRO A 10 10.24 -25.60 -4.93
CA PRO A 10 10.19 -26.12 -3.56
C PRO A 10 10.98 -25.27 -2.56
N GLU A 11 12.11 -24.69 -2.98
CA GLU A 11 12.93 -23.78 -2.17
C GLU A 11 12.18 -22.51 -1.73
N ARG A 12 11.06 -22.17 -2.40
CA ARG A 12 10.22 -21.01 -2.06
C ARG A 12 9.01 -21.35 -1.19
N ALA A 13 8.62 -22.63 -1.08
CA ALA A 13 7.63 -23.06 -0.11
C ALA A 13 8.17 -22.88 1.32
N ASP A 14 9.45 -23.22 1.54
CA ASP A 14 10.13 -22.98 2.82
C ASP A 14 10.23 -21.47 3.12
N ALA A 15 10.50 -20.64 2.11
CA ALA A 15 10.53 -19.18 2.27
C ALA A 15 9.15 -18.59 2.57
N LEU A 16 8.08 -19.16 2.00
CA LEU A 16 6.69 -18.79 2.33
C LEU A 16 6.36 -19.20 3.76
N GLU A 17 6.69 -20.43 4.15
CA GLU A 17 6.46 -20.97 5.50
C GLU A 17 7.19 -20.14 6.57
N GLN A 18 8.45 -19.80 6.32
CA GLN A 18 9.21 -18.90 7.19
C GLN A 18 8.49 -17.56 7.36
N LYS A 19 8.06 -16.92 6.26
CA LYS A 19 7.36 -15.62 6.32
C LYS A 19 6.03 -15.72 7.06
N LEU A 20 5.26 -16.77 6.84
CA LEU A 20 3.98 -16.99 7.53
C LEU A 20 4.21 -17.09 9.05
N SER A 21 5.19 -17.88 9.47
CA SER A 21 5.53 -18.04 10.88
C SER A 21 6.00 -16.74 11.56
N GLU A 22 6.71 -15.89 10.82
CA GLU A 22 7.21 -14.60 11.33
C GLU A 22 6.13 -13.52 11.41
N ARG A 23 5.21 -13.48 10.43
CA ARG A 23 4.35 -12.31 10.18
C ARG A 23 2.89 -12.48 10.53
N LEU A 24 2.32 -13.70 10.47
CA LEU A 24 0.90 -13.90 10.81
C LEU A 24 0.53 -13.44 12.23
N PRO A 25 1.38 -13.61 13.27
CA PRO A 25 1.08 -13.09 14.60
C PRO A 25 1.00 -11.54 14.66
N GLN A 26 1.45 -10.85 13.61
CA GLN A 26 1.58 -9.39 13.56
C GLN A 26 0.43 -8.71 12.80
N GLY A 27 -0.48 -9.47 12.17
CA GLY A 27 -1.66 -8.93 11.49
C GLY A 27 -1.95 -9.59 10.14
N GLU A 28 -2.71 -8.88 9.31
CA GLU A 28 -3.07 -9.35 7.97
C GLU A 28 -1.85 -9.42 7.03
N LEU A 29 -1.85 -10.41 6.14
CA LEU A 29 -0.78 -10.66 5.20
C LEU A 29 -1.30 -10.74 3.76
N LEU A 30 -0.70 -9.92 2.89
CA LEU A 30 -0.91 -10.00 1.46
C LEU A 30 0.09 -10.96 0.83
N ILE A 31 -0.42 -12.06 0.27
CA ILE A 31 0.38 -13.08 -0.39
C ILE A 31 0.30 -12.86 -1.91
N PRO A 32 1.41 -12.51 -2.58
CA PRO A 32 1.41 -12.42 -4.02
C PRO A 32 1.30 -13.83 -4.62
N ILE A 33 0.34 -14.04 -5.50
CA ILE A 33 0.40 -15.14 -6.47
C ILE A 33 1.16 -14.58 -7.66
N THR A 34 2.12 -15.34 -8.21
CA THR A 34 2.97 -14.84 -9.29
C THR A 34 3.04 -15.77 -10.48
N GLY A 35 3.22 -15.19 -11.65
CA GLY A 35 3.23 -15.86 -12.96
C GLY A 35 3.08 -14.81 -14.05
N TYR A 36 2.32 -13.75 -13.76
CA TYR A 36 2.30 -12.51 -14.52
C TYR A 36 3.56 -11.67 -14.22
N SER A 37 4.42 -11.45 -15.22
CA SER A 37 5.76 -10.87 -15.05
C SER A 37 6.06 -9.71 -16.00
N ARG A 38 6.85 -8.74 -15.54
CA ARG A 38 7.46 -7.71 -16.40
C ARG A 38 8.63 -8.24 -17.22
N ASN A 39 9.15 -9.42 -16.87
CA ASN A 39 10.19 -10.08 -17.63
C ASN A 39 9.54 -10.83 -18.80
N THR A 40 9.90 -10.44 -20.03
CA THR A 40 9.33 -10.99 -21.26
C THR A 40 9.49 -12.50 -21.38
N GLU A 41 10.65 -13.05 -21.02
CA GLU A 41 10.91 -14.49 -21.11
C GLU A 41 10.00 -15.27 -20.15
N ARG A 42 9.94 -14.84 -18.88
CA ARG A 42 9.08 -15.48 -17.87
C ARG A 42 7.60 -15.37 -18.20
N MET A 43 7.17 -14.22 -18.73
CA MET A 43 5.79 -14.06 -19.19
C MET A 43 5.48 -15.02 -20.34
N ALA A 44 6.39 -15.13 -21.32
CA ALA A 44 6.21 -16.05 -22.45
C ALA A 44 6.20 -17.53 -21.99
N GLU A 45 7.07 -17.92 -21.07
CA GLU A 45 7.07 -19.26 -20.46
C GLU A 45 5.73 -19.56 -19.79
N PHE A 46 5.23 -18.64 -18.97
CA PHE A 46 3.93 -18.78 -18.31
C PHE A 46 2.78 -18.88 -19.32
N LEU A 47 2.71 -17.96 -20.29
CA LEU A 47 1.63 -17.97 -21.28
C LEU A 47 1.69 -19.24 -22.14
N ASN A 48 2.87 -19.73 -22.50
CA ASN A 48 3.04 -21.00 -23.22
C ASN A 48 2.62 -22.22 -22.37
N LEU A 49 2.87 -22.22 -21.06
CA LEU A 49 2.41 -23.26 -20.15
C LEU A 49 0.87 -23.40 -20.21
N ILE A 50 0.17 -22.28 -20.11
CA ILE A 50 -1.30 -22.26 -20.15
C ILE A 50 -1.81 -22.57 -21.56
N TYR A 51 -1.25 -21.92 -22.59
CA TYR A 51 -1.65 -22.08 -23.98
C TYR A 51 -1.50 -23.51 -24.51
N SER A 52 -0.47 -24.23 -24.04
CA SER A 52 -0.23 -25.64 -24.41
C SER A 52 -1.16 -26.64 -23.71
N GLY A 53 -2.13 -26.18 -22.91
CA GLY A 53 -3.08 -27.02 -22.19
C GLY A 53 -2.53 -27.59 -20.89
N ASN A 54 -1.45 -27.03 -20.36
CA ASN A 54 -0.85 -27.45 -19.09
C ASN A 54 -1.29 -26.54 -17.91
N GLN A 55 -2.51 -26.01 -17.96
CA GLN A 55 -3.07 -25.18 -16.89
C GLN A 55 -3.22 -25.92 -15.55
N GLN A 56 -3.26 -27.26 -15.55
CA GLN A 56 -3.34 -28.04 -14.31
C GLN A 56 -2.12 -27.82 -13.43
N ALA A 57 -0.91 -27.71 -14.01
CA ALA A 57 0.30 -27.41 -13.24
C ALA A 57 0.20 -26.07 -12.51
N TRP A 58 -0.48 -25.09 -13.12
CA TRP A 58 -0.74 -23.80 -12.49
C TRP A 58 -1.76 -23.91 -11.34
N TYR A 59 -2.83 -24.68 -11.55
CA TYR A 59 -3.83 -24.95 -10.49
C TYR A 59 -3.20 -25.63 -9.28
N ASP A 60 -2.36 -26.64 -9.51
CA ASP A 60 -1.70 -27.40 -8.45
C ASP A 60 -0.74 -26.51 -7.65
N ALA A 61 -0.02 -25.60 -8.31
CA ALA A 61 0.85 -24.63 -7.66
C ALA A 61 0.08 -23.70 -6.71
N ILE A 62 -1.07 -23.18 -7.16
CA ILE A 62 -1.92 -22.32 -6.33
C ILE A 62 -2.55 -23.12 -5.19
N ALA A 63 -3.02 -24.33 -5.46
CA ALA A 63 -3.62 -25.18 -4.44
C ALA A 63 -2.61 -25.51 -3.33
N LEU A 64 -1.36 -25.79 -3.69
CA LEU A 64 -0.28 -25.96 -2.73
C LEU A 64 -0.07 -24.70 -1.90
N GLN A 65 0.00 -23.52 -2.53
CA GLN A 65 0.19 -22.25 -1.82
C GLN A 65 -0.95 -21.97 -0.83
N VAL A 66 -2.20 -22.19 -1.22
CA VAL A 66 -3.36 -22.03 -0.33
C VAL A 66 -3.32 -23.04 0.81
N ALA A 67 -3.00 -24.31 0.53
CA ALA A 67 -2.90 -25.33 1.56
C ALA A 67 -1.78 -25.04 2.57
N THR A 68 -0.62 -24.54 2.12
CA THR A 68 0.47 -24.09 2.99
C THR A 68 -0.01 -22.99 3.92
N VAL A 69 -0.64 -21.94 3.38
CA VAL A 69 -1.21 -20.85 4.18
C VAL A 69 -2.24 -21.38 5.20
N ALA A 70 -3.12 -22.28 4.76
CA ALA A 70 -4.19 -22.85 5.59
C ALA A 70 -3.70 -23.67 6.78
N SER A 71 -2.46 -24.15 6.73
CA SER A 71 -1.84 -24.86 7.85
C SER A 71 -1.55 -23.95 9.06
N HIS A 72 -1.61 -22.62 8.88
CA HIS A 72 -1.39 -21.65 9.94
C HIS A 72 -2.71 -21.21 10.60
N PRO A 73 -2.82 -21.23 11.95
CA PRO A 73 -4.02 -20.79 12.65
C PRO A 73 -4.38 -19.33 12.37
N GLY A 74 -5.67 -19.05 12.14
CA GLY A 74 -6.19 -17.70 11.88
C GLY A 74 -5.94 -17.16 10.47
N SER A 75 -5.28 -17.94 9.60
CA SER A 75 -4.97 -17.53 8.22
C SER A 75 -6.20 -17.20 7.37
N ALA A 76 -7.33 -17.90 7.61
CA ALA A 76 -8.59 -17.67 6.90
C ALA A 76 -9.13 -16.24 7.04
N ASP A 77 -8.86 -15.57 8.16
CA ASP A 77 -9.34 -14.22 8.44
C ASP A 77 -8.27 -13.15 8.15
N THR A 78 -7.00 -13.57 7.99
CA THR A 78 -5.86 -12.66 7.99
C THR A 78 -5.09 -12.63 6.67
N VAL A 79 -5.28 -13.61 5.79
CA VAL A 79 -4.53 -13.69 4.53
C VAL A 79 -5.40 -13.35 3.34
N ALA A 80 -4.85 -12.50 2.46
CA ALA A 80 -5.44 -12.20 1.16
C ALA A 80 -4.44 -12.48 0.04
N TYR A 81 -4.92 -12.85 -1.15
CA TYR A 81 -4.11 -13.28 -2.28
C TYR A 81 -4.11 -12.22 -3.39
N GLN A 82 -2.99 -11.56 -3.64
CA GLN A 82 -2.86 -10.58 -4.71
C GLN A 82 -2.48 -11.23 -6.03
N LEU A 83 -3.33 -11.08 -7.03
CA LEU A 83 -3.16 -11.71 -8.33
C LEU A 83 -2.43 -10.78 -9.32
N GLY A 84 -1.15 -10.51 -9.04
CA GLY A 84 -0.26 -9.75 -9.92
C GLY A 84 0.16 -8.39 -9.36
N ASN A 85 1.31 -7.89 -9.80
CA ASN A 85 1.86 -6.61 -9.35
C ASN A 85 2.04 -5.65 -10.54
N GLU A 86 1.44 -4.46 -10.45
CA GLU A 86 1.38 -3.44 -11.51
C GLU A 86 1.02 -4.04 -12.88
N ILE A 87 -0.18 -4.59 -12.98
CA ILE A 87 -0.64 -5.33 -14.17
C ILE A 87 -0.83 -4.44 -15.41
N THR A 88 -0.68 -3.12 -15.25
CA THR A 88 -0.92 -2.10 -16.29
C THR A 88 0.37 -1.54 -16.91
N VAL A 89 1.56 -1.98 -16.50
CA VAL A 89 2.82 -1.37 -16.96
C VAL A 89 3.16 -1.70 -18.42
N GLU A 90 3.90 -0.81 -19.08
CA GLU A 90 4.29 -0.96 -20.49
C GLU A 90 4.98 -2.29 -20.79
N THR A 91 5.88 -2.73 -19.91
CA THR A 91 6.63 -4.00 -20.07
C THR A 91 5.74 -5.23 -20.11
N VAL A 92 4.59 -5.20 -19.44
CA VAL A 92 3.59 -6.26 -19.52
C VAL A 92 2.95 -6.30 -20.91
N SER A 93 2.53 -5.14 -21.44
CA SER A 93 1.96 -5.07 -22.80
C SER A 93 2.96 -5.53 -23.86
N GLN A 94 4.22 -5.10 -23.75
CA GLN A 94 5.30 -5.56 -24.63
C GLN A 94 5.50 -7.07 -24.55
N ALA A 95 5.51 -7.66 -23.35
CA ALA A 95 5.72 -9.08 -23.14
C ALA A 95 4.58 -9.94 -23.74
N VAL A 96 3.32 -9.55 -23.51
CA VAL A 96 2.15 -10.22 -24.10
C VAL A 96 2.21 -10.20 -25.62
N ARG A 97 2.56 -9.05 -26.21
CA ARG A 97 2.65 -8.88 -27.67
C ARG A 97 3.79 -9.69 -28.27
N ALA A 98 4.95 -9.74 -27.61
CA ALA A 98 6.07 -10.56 -28.06
C ALA A 98 5.66 -12.04 -28.10
N TRP A 99 5.09 -12.56 -27.00
CA TRP A 99 4.58 -13.92 -26.94
C TRP A 99 3.49 -14.20 -28.00
N ALA A 100 2.56 -13.27 -28.19
CA ALA A 100 1.48 -13.41 -29.16
C ALA A 100 2.03 -13.46 -30.60
N ALA A 101 3.02 -12.62 -30.93
CA ALA A 101 3.68 -12.62 -32.22
C ALA A 101 4.37 -13.98 -32.51
N ASP A 102 5.08 -14.53 -31.52
CA ASP A 102 5.72 -15.86 -31.64
C ASP A 102 4.70 -16.99 -31.87
N ASN A 103 3.45 -16.79 -31.44
CA ASN A 103 2.34 -17.74 -31.60
C ASN A 103 1.40 -17.40 -32.77
N ASN A 104 1.75 -16.43 -33.62
CA ASN A 104 0.90 -15.95 -34.73
C ASN A 104 -0.49 -15.45 -34.29
N ILE A 105 -0.57 -14.84 -33.10
CA ILE A 105 -1.79 -14.24 -32.56
C ILE A 105 -1.69 -12.72 -32.72
N ALA A 106 -2.70 -12.12 -33.33
CA ALA A 106 -2.76 -10.66 -33.50
C ALA A 106 -3.29 -9.99 -32.23
N VAL A 107 -2.48 -9.09 -31.65
CA VAL A 107 -2.91 -8.18 -30.58
C VAL A 107 -2.89 -6.76 -31.16
N PRO A 108 -4.05 -6.11 -31.37
CA PRO A 108 -4.08 -4.72 -31.85
C PRO A 108 -3.56 -3.76 -30.76
N GLY A 109 -3.19 -2.53 -31.13
CA GLY A 109 -2.78 -1.48 -30.17
C GLY A 109 -1.28 -1.18 -30.15
N SER A 110 -0.82 -0.48 -29.09
CA SER A 110 0.37 0.38 -29.14
C SER A 110 1.59 -0.09 -28.33
N ALA A 111 1.50 -1.23 -27.63
CA ALA A 111 2.51 -1.74 -26.72
C ALA A 111 2.85 -0.78 -25.57
N ARG A 112 1.83 -0.08 -25.05
CA ARG A 112 1.95 0.93 -23.99
C ARG A 112 1.34 0.44 -22.68
N ALA A 113 1.63 1.18 -21.61
CA ALA A 113 0.89 1.04 -20.36
C ALA A 113 -0.60 1.27 -20.60
N TYR A 114 -1.44 0.54 -19.85
CA TYR A 114 -2.91 0.60 -19.97
C TYR A 114 -3.48 0.22 -21.35
N ASP A 115 -2.77 -0.59 -22.15
CA ASP A 115 -3.36 -1.16 -23.37
C ASP A 115 -4.49 -2.13 -22.97
N SER A 116 -5.74 -1.80 -23.34
CA SER A 116 -6.92 -2.60 -23.02
C SER A 116 -6.92 -3.98 -23.68
N GLU A 117 -6.21 -4.14 -24.79
CA GLU A 117 -6.09 -5.43 -25.49
C GLU A 117 -5.32 -6.48 -24.68
N THR A 118 -4.66 -6.08 -23.57
CA THR A 118 -3.98 -7.02 -22.66
C THR A 118 -4.93 -7.65 -21.63
N ILE A 119 -6.12 -7.06 -21.42
CA ILE A 119 -7.11 -7.52 -20.42
C ILE A 119 -7.49 -8.99 -20.64
N PRO A 120 -7.85 -9.46 -21.86
CA PRO A 120 -8.21 -10.86 -22.06
C PRO A 120 -7.09 -11.82 -21.69
N TYR A 121 -5.83 -11.45 -21.92
CA TYR A 121 -4.68 -12.29 -21.58
C TYR A 121 -4.46 -12.36 -20.08
N TYR A 122 -4.54 -11.23 -19.38
CA TYR A 122 -4.49 -11.22 -17.92
C TYR A 122 -5.64 -12.01 -17.31
N VAL A 123 -6.87 -11.81 -17.79
CA VAL A 123 -8.05 -12.45 -17.20
C VAL A 123 -8.09 -13.95 -17.49
N GLU A 124 -7.98 -14.35 -18.76
CA GLU A 124 -8.21 -15.74 -19.16
C GLU A 124 -7.03 -16.64 -18.84
N PHE A 125 -5.78 -16.17 -18.97
CA PHE A 125 -4.60 -17.02 -18.74
C PHE A 125 -4.15 -17.01 -17.28
N TYR A 126 -4.43 -15.94 -16.53
CA TYR A 126 -3.86 -15.74 -15.21
C TYR A 126 -4.91 -15.60 -14.10
N LEU A 127 -5.72 -14.54 -14.13
CA LEU A 127 -6.62 -14.18 -13.03
C LEU A 127 -7.71 -15.24 -12.79
N ALA A 128 -8.55 -15.54 -13.78
CA ALA A 128 -9.67 -16.46 -13.61
C ALA A 128 -9.23 -17.90 -13.27
N PRO A 129 -8.21 -18.48 -13.95
CA PRO A 129 -7.56 -19.72 -13.54
C PRO A 129 -7.14 -19.71 -12.07
N ALA A 130 -6.50 -18.62 -11.63
CA ALA A 130 -5.99 -18.51 -10.28
C ALA A 130 -7.09 -18.41 -9.23
N VAL A 131 -8.13 -17.62 -9.48
CA VAL A 131 -9.29 -17.52 -8.58
C VAL A 131 -10.00 -18.87 -8.45
N GLN A 132 -10.22 -19.58 -9.55
CA GLN A 132 -10.88 -20.88 -9.53
C GLN A 132 -10.07 -21.89 -8.69
N ALA A 133 -8.76 -21.96 -8.90
CA ALA A 133 -7.87 -22.85 -8.16
C ALA A 133 -7.80 -22.47 -6.67
N ALA A 134 -7.65 -21.18 -6.35
CA ALA A 134 -7.55 -20.70 -4.99
C ALA A 134 -8.82 -21.01 -4.18
N ARG A 135 -10.00 -20.75 -4.76
CA ARG A 135 -11.30 -21.03 -4.11
C ARG A 135 -11.55 -22.52 -3.94
N ALA A 136 -11.18 -23.35 -4.91
CA ALA A 136 -11.28 -24.81 -4.77
C ALA A 136 -10.36 -25.34 -3.65
N ALA A 137 -9.15 -24.82 -3.57
CA ALA A 137 -8.19 -25.18 -2.52
C ALA A 137 -8.63 -24.67 -1.14
N ALA A 138 -9.22 -23.47 -1.06
CA ALA A 138 -9.77 -22.91 0.17
C ALA A 138 -10.97 -23.71 0.67
N LEU A 139 -11.87 -24.13 -0.24
CA LEU A 139 -12.96 -25.03 0.12
C LEU A 139 -12.45 -26.34 0.73
N THR A 140 -11.36 -26.88 0.19
CA THR A 140 -10.75 -28.12 0.70
C THR A 140 -10.06 -27.90 2.05
N SER A 141 -9.33 -26.79 2.21
CA SER A 141 -8.46 -26.56 3.36
C SER A 141 -9.19 -25.94 4.55
N TYR A 142 -10.16 -25.04 4.28
CA TYR A 142 -10.91 -24.30 5.29
C TYR A 142 -12.38 -24.72 5.39
N GLY A 143 -12.89 -25.52 4.45
CA GLY A 143 -14.33 -25.82 4.35
C GLY A 143 -15.16 -24.67 3.78
N ASN A 144 -14.52 -23.59 3.33
CA ASN A 144 -15.17 -22.41 2.76
C ASN A 144 -14.36 -21.89 1.56
N ALA A 145 -14.97 -21.82 0.38
CA ALA A 145 -14.35 -21.26 -0.81
C ALA A 145 -14.02 -19.77 -0.65
N ASP A 146 -14.84 -19.03 0.10
CA ASP A 146 -14.70 -17.58 0.32
C ASP A 146 -13.59 -17.24 1.32
N ALA A 147 -12.96 -18.23 1.97
CA ALA A 147 -11.80 -18.00 2.81
C ALA A 147 -10.54 -17.60 2.01
N ALA A 148 -10.51 -17.84 0.69
CA ALA A 148 -9.50 -17.25 -0.19
C ALA A 148 -9.96 -15.85 -0.63
N ARG A 149 -9.63 -14.83 0.15
CA ARG A 149 -9.87 -13.43 -0.22
C ARG A 149 -8.97 -13.04 -1.40
N ILE A 150 -9.58 -12.66 -2.52
CA ILE A 150 -8.90 -12.33 -3.77
C ILE A 150 -8.71 -10.83 -3.89
N VAL A 151 -7.44 -10.41 -3.93
CA VAL A 151 -7.05 -9.04 -4.25
C VAL A 151 -6.67 -8.99 -5.72
N LEU A 152 -7.32 -8.10 -6.47
CA LEU A 152 -6.98 -7.84 -7.86
C LEU A 152 -5.50 -7.46 -7.97
N GLY A 153 -4.85 -7.82 -9.08
CA GLY A 153 -3.49 -7.34 -9.32
C GLY A 153 -3.44 -5.81 -9.33
N SER A 154 -2.38 -5.24 -8.75
CA SER A 154 -2.35 -3.78 -8.56
C SER A 154 -2.26 -3.02 -9.88
N LEU A 155 -2.89 -1.87 -9.93
CA LEU A 155 -2.72 -0.92 -11.04
C LEU A 155 -1.53 -0.02 -10.73
N GLY A 156 -0.58 0.06 -11.66
CA GLY A 156 0.44 1.10 -11.62
C GLY A 156 -0.22 2.48 -11.78
N ASP A 157 0.26 3.47 -11.03
CA ASP A 157 -0.16 4.89 -11.12
C ASP A 157 -1.69 5.07 -11.18
N GLY A 158 -2.37 4.45 -10.21
CA GLY A 158 -3.82 4.33 -10.13
C GLY A 158 -4.57 5.67 -9.98
N GLY A 159 -3.85 6.76 -9.72
CA GLY A 159 -4.43 8.10 -9.66
C GLY A 159 -4.77 8.72 -11.02
N THR A 160 -4.25 8.16 -12.12
CA THR A 160 -4.44 8.70 -13.48
C THR A 160 -5.81 8.36 -14.07
N ALA A 161 -6.26 9.16 -15.04
CA ALA A 161 -7.52 8.90 -15.73
C ALA A 161 -7.43 7.63 -16.60
N GLU A 162 -6.29 7.40 -17.22
CA GLU A 162 -5.97 6.24 -18.04
C GLU A 162 -6.04 4.95 -17.22
N ALA A 163 -5.45 4.93 -16.01
CA ALA A 163 -5.55 3.78 -15.10
C ALA A 163 -6.99 3.47 -14.73
N ARG A 164 -7.81 4.49 -14.45
CA ARG A 164 -9.23 4.32 -14.09
C ARG A 164 -10.07 3.79 -15.26
N LEU A 165 -9.84 4.26 -16.48
CA LEU A 165 -10.52 3.74 -17.66
C LEU A 165 -10.17 2.27 -17.90
N TRP A 166 -8.89 1.92 -17.78
CA TRP A 166 -8.46 0.53 -17.92
C TRP A 166 -9.03 -0.37 -16.82
N LEU A 167 -9.11 0.14 -15.57
CA LEU A 167 -9.76 -0.57 -14.46
C LEU A 167 -11.23 -0.87 -14.77
N ASP A 168 -11.96 0.10 -15.31
CA ASP A 168 -13.37 -0.07 -15.66
C ASP A 168 -13.57 -1.14 -16.72
N GLU A 169 -12.74 -1.13 -17.77
CA GLU A 169 -12.76 -2.16 -18.80
C GLU A 169 -12.41 -3.56 -18.24
N LEU A 170 -11.40 -3.65 -17.35
CA LEU A 170 -10.99 -4.90 -16.72
C LEU A 170 -12.12 -5.46 -15.84
N LEU A 171 -12.66 -4.65 -14.93
CA LEU A 171 -13.67 -5.11 -13.97
C LEU A 171 -14.99 -5.50 -14.67
N ASN A 172 -15.33 -4.86 -15.79
CA ASN A 172 -16.48 -5.21 -16.62
C ASN A 172 -16.24 -6.36 -17.60
N TYR A 173 -15.00 -6.82 -17.78
CA TYR A 173 -14.69 -7.90 -18.70
C TYR A 173 -15.48 -9.17 -18.35
N GLN A 174 -16.22 -9.71 -19.31
CA GLN A 174 -16.94 -10.97 -19.17
C GLN A 174 -16.00 -12.13 -19.47
N ILE A 175 -15.78 -12.98 -18.47
CA ILE A 175 -14.91 -14.14 -18.54
C ILE A 175 -15.49 -15.13 -19.55
N VAL A 176 -14.70 -15.47 -20.57
CA VAL A 176 -15.02 -16.52 -21.54
C VAL A 176 -14.93 -17.87 -20.86
N GLY A 177 -13.91 -18.05 -20.01
CA GLY A 177 -13.71 -19.26 -19.21
C GLY A 177 -12.91 -20.33 -19.95
N THR A 178 -12.02 -19.92 -20.87
CA THR A 178 -11.21 -20.84 -21.69
C THR A 178 -10.39 -21.79 -20.82
N TYR A 179 -9.83 -21.25 -19.73
CA TYR A 179 -9.01 -22.00 -18.77
C TYR A 179 -9.60 -21.97 -17.35
N ALA A 180 -10.85 -21.54 -17.20
CA ALA A 180 -11.56 -21.42 -15.93
C ALA A 180 -13.08 -21.55 -16.15
N GLY A 181 -13.51 -22.72 -16.62
CA GLY A 181 -14.88 -22.94 -17.08
C GLY A 181 -15.96 -22.70 -16.02
N ALA A 182 -15.65 -22.85 -14.74
CA ALA A 182 -16.60 -22.58 -13.65
C ALA A 182 -16.92 -21.08 -13.50
N LEU A 183 -16.07 -20.20 -14.05
CA LEU A 183 -16.23 -18.75 -14.00
C LEU A 183 -16.75 -18.16 -15.32
N SER A 184 -17.04 -19.00 -16.33
CA SER A 184 -17.55 -18.55 -17.63
C SER A 184 -18.85 -17.75 -17.48
N GLY A 185 -18.92 -16.61 -18.18
CA GLY A 185 -20.05 -15.69 -18.18
C GLY A 185 -20.08 -14.68 -17.03
N GLN A 186 -19.28 -14.88 -15.98
CA GLN A 186 -19.13 -13.91 -14.88
C GLN A 186 -18.25 -12.73 -15.31
N LYS A 187 -18.46 -11.59 -14.68
CA LYS A 187 -17.57 -10.43 -14.80
C LYS A 187 -16.46 -10.49 -13.76
N VAL A 188 -15.36 -9.79 -14.03
CA VAL A 188 -14.21 -9.76 -13.11
C VAL A 188 -14.60 -9.22 -11.72
N TYR A 189 -15.43 -8.17 -11.63
CA TYR A 189 -15.90 -7.65 -10.33
C TYR A 189 -16.72 -8.67 -9.51
N GLU A 190 -17.23 -9.74 -10.13
CA GLU A 190 -17.98 -10.81 -9.46
C GLU A 190 -17.05 -11.88 -8.89
N ILE A 191 -15.74 -11.83 -9.18
CA ILE A 191 -14.78 -12.84 -8.74
C ILE A 191 -13.63 -12.28 -7.90
N VAL A 192 -13.47 -10.96 -7.78
CA VAL A 192 -12.46 -10.32 -6.93
C VAL A 192 -13.11 -9.63 -5.74
N ASP A 193 -12.47 -9.70 -4.58
CA ASP A 193 -13.00 -9.15 -3.33
C ASP A 193 -12.43 -7.76 -3.02
N THR A 194 -11.22 -7.45 -3.52
CA THR A 194 -10.53 -6.18 -3.27
C THR A 194 -9.90 -5.63 -4.54
N VAL A 195 -10.07 -4.33 -4.80
CA VAL A 195 -9.29 -3.59 -5.81
C VAL A 195 -7.98 -3.12 -5.19
N SER A 196 -6.85 -3.29 -5.89
CA SER A 196 -5.57 -2.75 -5.43
C SER A 196 -4.93 -1.79 -6.44
N VAL A 197 -4.31 -0.73 -5.93
CA VAL A 197 -3.70 0.34 -6.73
C VAL A 197 -2.36 0.77 -6.12
N HIS A 198 -1.47 1.30 -6.96
CA HIS A 198 -0.20 1.89 -6.57
C HIS A 198 -0.20 3.39 -6.86
N TYR A 199 0.52 4.14 -6.04
CA TYR A 199 0.83 5.55 -6.25
C TYR A 199 -0.42 6.41 -6.51
N ILE A 200 -1.50 6.20 -5.75
CA ILE A 200 -2.73 6.97 -5.93
C ILE A 200 -2.52 8.45 -5.58
N GLY A 201 -1.53 8.71 -4.71
CA GLY A 201 -1.11 10.05 -4.32
C GLY A 201 -2.05 10.61 -3.27
N ASN A 202 -3.12 11.29 -3.70
CA ASN A 202 -4.07 11.93 -2.81
C ASN A 202 -5.43 11.23 -2.80
N THR A 203 -6.21 11.50 -1.76
CA THR A 203 -7.54 10.90 -1.56
C THR A 203 -8.58 11.31 -2.61
N SER A 204 -8.41 12.46 -3.28
CA SER A 204 -9.32 12.85 -4.38
C SER A 204 -9.26 11.92 -5.59
N ASN A 205 -8.16 11.16 -5.74
CA ASN A 205 -8.04 10.11 -6.75
C ASN A 205 -8.63 8.76 -6.31
N ILE A 206 -8.72 8.52 -5.00
CA ILE A 206 -9.31 7.31 -4.40
C ILE A 206 -10.84 7.32 -4.55
N GLU A 207 -11.45 8.48 -4.29
CA GLU A 207 -12.90 8.62 -4.20
C GLU A 207 -13.67 8.15 -5.45
N PRO A 208 -13.24 8.46 -6.70
CA PRO A 208 -13.89 7.91 -7.89
C PRO A 208 -13.86 6.38 -7.95
N ILE A 209 -12.70 5.77 -7.68
CA ILE A 209 -12.54 4.31 -7.72
C ILE A 209 -13.43 3.65 -6.66
N TRP A 210 -13.46 4.23 -5.45
CA TRP A 210 -14.31 3.75 -4.37
C TRP A 210 -15.80 3.79 -4.77
N ASN A 211 -16.28 4.94 -5.25
CA ASN A 211 -17.69 5.12 -5.59
C ASN A 211 -18.15 4.24 -6.75
N ASP A 212 -17.26 3.97 -7.71
CA ASP A 212 -17.60 3.17 -8.88
C ASP A 212 -17.61 1.66 -8.57
N TRP A 213 -16.70 1.19 -7.69
CA TRP A 213 -16.42 -0.24 -7.56
C TRP A 213 -16.70 -0.87 -6.20
N VAL A 214 -16.54 -0.15 -5.09
CA VAL A 214 -16.78 -0.74 -3.77
C VAL A 214 -18.29 -0.94 -3.58
N GLY A 215 -18.68 -2.17 -3.27
CA GLY A 215 -20.08 -2.62 -3.24
C GLY A 215 -20.58 -3.22 -4.56
N GLN A 216 -19.77 -3.25 -5.62
CA GLN A 216 -20.12 -3.94 -6.88
C GLN A 216 -19.71 -5.40 -6.84
N GLY A 217 -20.68 -6.31 -7.04
CA GLY A 217 -20.48 -7.75 -6.99
C GLY A 217 -19.84 -8.19 -5.68
N ARG A 218 -18.57 -8.60 -5.73
CA ARG A 218 -17.81 -9.07 -4.56
C ARG A 218 -16.85 -8.04 -3.98
N ILE A 219 -16.66 -6.90 -4.64
CA ILE A 219 -15.68 -5.91 -4.23
C ILE A 219 -16.17 -5.23 -2.95
N ASP A 220 -15.48 -5.47 -1.83
CA ASP A 220 -15.81 -4.90 -0.52
C ASP A 220 -14.79 -3.84 -0.06
N SER A 221 -13.67 -3.71 -0.76
CA SER A 221 -12.54 -2.90 -0.30
C SER A 221 -11.65 -2.40 -1.44
N LEU A 222 -10.93 -1.32 -1.14
CA LEU A 222 -9.93 -0.71 -2.00
C LEU A 222 -8.64 -0.51 -1.22
N TRP A 223 -7.54 -1.09 -1.70
CA TRP A 223 -6.25 -1.05 -1.04
C TRP A 223 -5.21 -0.31 -1.88
N THR A 224 -4.42 0.53 -1.23
CA THR A 224 -3.18 1.04 -1.83
C THR A 224 -2.04 0.11 -1.41
N THR A 225 -1.50 -0.66 -2.36
CA THR A 225 -0.49 -1.70 -2.03
C THR A 225 0.94 -1.18 -2.12
N GLU A 226 1.14 0.03 -2.68
CA GLU A 226 2.42 0.70 -2.78
C GLU A 226 2.23 2.21 -3.00
N GLU A 227 2.34 3.01 -1.94
CA GLU A 227 2.27 4.48 -2.05
C GLU A 227 3.64 5.17 -1.99
N ILE A 228 4.67 4.43 -1.58
CA ILE A 228 6.05 4.89 -1.55
C ILE A 228 6.89 3.82 -2.21
N GLY A 229 7.58 4.19 -3.29
CA GLY A 229 8.48 3.31 -4.01
C GLY A 229 9.89 3.31 -3.44
N SER A 230 10.70 2.35 -3.85
CA SER A 230 12.09 2.18 -3.42
C SER A 230 12.95 3.44 -3.61
N ARG A 231 12.68 4.23 -4.66
CA ARG A 231 13.38 5.51 -4.88
C ARG A 231 13.15 6.50 -3.75
N SER A 232 11.89 6.73 -3.36
CA SER A 232 11.56 7.64 -2.27
C SER A 232 12.05 7.12 -0.92
N ALA A 233 12.04 5.79 -0.71
CA ALA A 233 12.62 5.19 0.48
C ALA A 233 14.14 5.42 0.53
N THR A 234 14.87 5.15 -0.56
CA THR A 234 16.33 5.26 -0.64
C THR A 234 16.85 6.69 -0.69
N THR A 235 16.07 7.67 -1.16
CA THR A 235 16.40 9.10 -1.04
C THR A 235 16.08 9.68 0.34
N GLY A 236 15.62 8.84 1.28
CA GLY A 236 15.31 9.20 2.67
C GLY A 236 13.91 9.79 2.86
N GLU A 237 13.17 10.10 1.80
CA GLU A 237 11.84 10.73 1.86
C GLU A 237 10.75 9.84 2.49
N GLY A 238 11.06 8.55 2.71
CA GLY A 238 10.12 7.54 3.21
C GLY A 238 9.38 7.94 4.48
N ALA A 239 10.07 8.45 5.52
CA ALA A 239 9.43 8.73 6.80
C ALA A 239 8.35 9.83 6.71
N GLY A 240 8.66 10.94 6.05
CA GLY A 240 7.75 12.09 5.89
C GLY A 240 6.60 11.78 4.94
N ARG A 241 6.90 11.17 3.78
CA ARG A 241 5.86 10.73 2.83
C ARG A 241 4.93 9.71 3.48
N ALA A 242 5.43 8.78 4.29
CA ALA A 242 4.61 7.75 4.93
C ALA A 242 3.61 8.36 5.91
N ILE A 243 4.06 9.29 6.77
CA ILE A 243 3.16 9.99 7.68
C ILE A 243 2.10 10.76 6.90
N ARG A 244 2.48 11.51 5.86
CA ARG A 244 1.53 12.25 5.02
C ARG A 244 0.48 11.33 4.44
N THR A 245 0.91 10.33 3.68
CA THR A 245 0.01 9.50 2.90
C THR A 245 -0.91 8.70 3.82
N LEU A 246 -0.37 8.15 4.91
CA LEU A 246 -1.20 7.46 5.90
C LEU A 246 -2.22 8.41 6.53
N ALA A 247 -1.80 9.62 6.91
CA ALA A 247 -2.70 10.59 7.53
C ALA A 247 -3.83 11.02 6.59
N ASP A 248 -3.51 11.31 5.31
CA ASP A 248 -4.51 11.65 4.30
C ASP A 248 -5.51 10.50 4.09
N GLN A 249 -5.00 9.29 3.84
CA GLN A 249 -5.86 8.14 3.58
C GLN A 249 -6.72 7.73 4.79
N LEU A 250 -6.16 7.71 6.01
CA LEU A 250 -6.94 7.45 7.23
C LEU A 250 -7.98 8.53 7.47
N HIS A 251 -7.65 9.82 7.26
CA HIS A 251 -8.62 10.90 7.37
C HIS A 251 -9.80 10.69 6.39
N TRP A 252 -9.50 10.32 5.14
CA TRP A 252 -10.53 10.04 4.16
C TRP A 252 -11.40 8.85 4.55
N LEU A 253 -10.81 7.74 5.00
CA LEU A 253 -11.57 6.58 5.51
C LEU A 253 -12.52 7.00 6.65
N TYR A 254 -11.99 7.70 7.65
CA TYR A 254 -12.81 8.18 8.77
C TYR A 254 -13.90 9.17 8.34
N SER A 255 -13.67 9.97 7.31
CA SER A 255 -14.69 10.88 6.76
C SER A 255 -15.87 10.16 6.09
N LYS A 256 -15.72 8.86 5.81
CA LYS A 256 -16.72 7.97 5.22
C LYS A 256 -17.29 6.97 6.22
N ASP A 257 -17.04 7.16 7.51
CA ASP A 257 -17.37 6.21 8.59
C ASP A 257 -16.74 4.81 8.37
N LEU A 258 -15.60 4.77 7.68
CA LEU A 258 -14.82 3.55 7.42
C LEU A 258 -13.69 3.39 8.44
N THR A 259 -13.24 2.16 8.58
CA THR A 259 -12.13 1.76 9.44
C THR A 259 -10.90 1.43 8.59
N PRO A 260 -9.70 1.29 9.20
CA PRO A 260 -8.55 0.78 8.48
C PRO A 260 -8.79 -0.60 7.84
N ALA A 261 -9.77 -1.39 8.30
CA ALA A 261 -10.11 -2.68 7.70
C ALA A 261 -10.75 -2.57 6.31
N ASP A 262 -11.42 -1.45 6.04
CA ASP A 262 -12.13 -1.21 4.78
C ASP A 262 -11.20 -0.65 3.68
N GLY A 263 -10.08 -0.02 4.10
CA GLY A 263 -9.04 0.47 3.19
C GLY A 263 -7.65 0.39 3.79
N ARG A 264 -6.71 -0.20 3.04
CA ARG A 264 -5.34 -0.42 3.48
C ARG A 264 -4.37 0.53 2.78
N VAL A 265 -3.35 0.95 3.52
CA VAL A 265 -2.19 1.68 2.99
C VAL A 265 -0.95 0.86 3.22
N ALA A 266 -0.29 0.46 2.15
CA ALA A 266 0.99 -0.21 2.21
C ALA A 266 2.07 0.61 1.51
N PHE A 267 3.28 0.56 2.09
CA PHE A 267 4.47 1.13 1.50
C PHE A 267 5.38 0.00 0.99
N TYR A 268 5.84 0.14 -0.25
CA TYR A 268 6.87 -0.75 -0.76
C TYR A 268 8.16 -0.48 0.00
N ASP A 269 8.93 -1.55 0.24
CA ASP A 269 10.21 -1.38 0.94
C ASP A 269 10.08 -0.60 2.26
N TRP A 270 9.02 -0.92 3.01
CA TRP A 270 8.64 -0.37 4.33
C TRP A 270 9.78 -0.29 5.36
N ASP A 271 10.80 -1.15 5.20
CA ASP A 271 12.01 -1.27 6.02
C ASP A 271 13.28 -0.77 5.32
N VAL A 272 13.21 -0.35 4.05
CA VAL A 272 14.38 0.17 3.32
C VAL A 272 14.61 1.60 3.72
N ASN A 273 15.84 1.82 4.13
CA ASN A 273 16.34 3.07 4.64
C ASN A 273 17.39 3.65 3.70
N GLY A 274 17.70 4.93 3.90
CA GLY A 274 19.06 5.40 3.65
C GLY A 274 20.09 4.59 4.47
N PRO A 275 21.39 4.84 4.31
CA PRO A 275 22.44 4.06 4.98
C PRO A 275 22.20 3.89 6.50
N ASN A 276 22.24 2.65 7.00
CA ASN A 276 22.11 2.20 8.41
C ASN A 276 20.70 1.92 8.98
N ASP A 277 19.72 1.55 8.17
CA ASP A 277 18.40 1.12 8.65
C ASP A 277 17.65 2.13 9.53
N ALA A 278 17.97 3.42 9.37
CA ALA A 278 17.79 4.37 10.44
C ALA A 278 16.44 5.12 10.41
N THR A 279 15.72 5.25 9.29
CA THR A 279 14.41 5.95 9.22
C THR A 279 13.50 5.43 8.12
N SER A 280 12.73 4.41 8.46
CA SER A 280 11.86 3.75 7.51
C SER A 280 10.43 4.29 7.64
N ALA A 281 9.62 4.02 6.62
CA ALA A 281 8.18 4.25 6.70
C ALA A 281 7.58 3.53 7.92
N ALA A 282 8.14 2.37 8.31
CA ALA A 282 7.78 1.64 9.52
C ALA A 282 7.86 2.47 10.78
N THR A 283 9.04 3.05 11.03
CA THR A 283 9.31 3.72 12.29
C THR A 283 8.42 4.95 12.45
N SER A 284 8.20 5.70 11.36
CA SER A 284 7.38 6.91 11.41
C SER A 284 5.89 6.62 11.55
N VAL A 285 5.39 5.59 10.87
CA VAL A 285 4.01 5.13 11.02
C VAL A 285 3.76 4.52 12.39
N ALA A 286 4.68 3.70 12.90
CA ALA A 286 4.57 3.11 14.24
C ALA A 286 4.55 4.20 15.32
N ALA A 287 5.35 5.25 15.20
CA ALA A 287 5.31 6.39 16.12
C ALA A 287 3.93 7.09 16.11
N LEU A 288 3.33 7.27 14.93
CA LEU A 288 1.99 7.84 14.81
C LEU A 288 0.91 6.93 15.42
N TYR A 289 0.99 5.62 15.12
CA TYR A 289 0.06 4.61 15.63
C TYR A 289 0.17 4.45 17.15
N ASN A 290 1.37 4.41 17.72
CA ASN A 290 1.56 4.32 19.17
C ASN A 290 0.92 5.49 19.93
N PHE A 291 0.78 6.65 19.28
CA PHE A 291 0.17 7.83 19.89
C PHE A 291 -1.36 7.83 19.80
N PHE A 292 -1.91 7.65 18.59
CA PHE A 292 -3.36 7.66 18.37
C PHE A 292 -4.04 6.33 18.65
N GLY A 293 -3.33 5.21 18.54
CA GLY A 293 -3.91 3.88 18.45
C GLY A 293 -4.93 3.82 17.31
N ASP A 294 -6.06 3.17 17.58
CA ASP A 294 -7.19 3.09 16.65
C ASP A 294 -8.11 4.33 16.70
N THR A 295 -7.69 5.41 17.37
CA THR A 295 -8.53 6.59 17.53
C THR A 295 -8.60 7.38 16.23
N PRO A 296 -9.80 7.64 15.67
CA PRO A 296 -9.93 8.44 14.46
C PRO A 296 -9.43 9.88 14.65
N PHE A 297 -8.95 10.48 13.56
CA PHE A 297 -8.44 11.84 13.55
C PHE A 297 -8.80 12.58 12.25
N SER A 298 -8.84 13.91 12.32
CA SER A 298 -8.90 14.79 11.15
C SER A 298 -7.52 15.32 10.79
N THR A 299 -7.33 15.66 9.51
CA THR A 299 -6.08 16.24 9.00
C THR A 299 -6.28 17.65 8.44
N GLU A 300 -5.25 18.48 8.56
CA GLU A 300 -5.15 19.79 7.93
C GLU A 300 -3.72 19.96 7.41
N GLU A 301 -3.55 20.12 6.09
CA GLU A 301 -2.26 20.35 5.44
C GLU A 301 -2.05 21.84 5.17
N THR A 302 -0.88 22.36 5.54
CA THR A 302 -0.52 23.78 5.36
C THR A 302 0.99 23.91 5.15
N GLU A 303 1.42 24.89 4.36
CA GLU A 303 2.83 25.30 4.33
C GLU A 303 3.18 26.21 5.51
N VAL A 304 4.31 25.95 6.15
CA VAL A 304 4.79 26.73 7.29
C VAL A 304 6.30 26.89 7.24
N ALA A 305 6.80 28.06 7.63
CA ALA A 305 8.22 28.24 7.86
C ALA A 305 8.60 27.73 9.27
N LEU A 306 9.72 27.01 9.37
CA LEU A 306 10.32 26.62 10.66
C LEU A 306 11.74 27.20 10.78
N GLY A 307 12.05 27.83 11.92
CA GLY A 307 13.34 28.47 12.16
C GLY A 307 13.38 29.92 11.66
N ASP A 308 14.50 30.33 11.06
CA ASP A 308 14.78 31.69 10.56
C ASP A 308 14.10 32.02 9.21
N GLU A 309 12.91 31.46 8.99
CA GLU A 309 12.00 31.76 7.86
C GLU A 309 12.48 31.38 6.45
N GLN A 310 13.64 30.73 6.28
CA GLN A 310 14.17 30.38 4.94
C GLN A 310 13.68 29.05 4.37
N LEU A 311 13.10 28.17 5.21
CA LEU A 311 12.71 26.83 4.80
C LEU A 311 11.21 26.60 5.03
N ILE A 312 10.51 26.30 3.93
CA ILE A 312 9.09 25.96 3.93
C ILE A 312 8.95 24.45 4.15
N PHE A 313 8.14 24.10 5.13
CA PHE A 313 7.73 22.74 5.45
C PHE A 313 6.27 22.56 5.10
N THR A 314 5.94 21.39 4.55
CA THR A 314 4.57 20.91 4.61
C THR A 314 4.31 20.44 6.03
N ARG A 315 3.26 21.00 6.64
CA ARG A 315 2.78 20.59 7.96
C ARG A 315 1.44 19.89 7.80
N VAL A 316 1.35 18.67 8.32
CA VAL A 316 0.09 17.96 8.53
C VAL A 316 -0.25 18.01 10.01
N ARG A 317 -1.35 18.69 10.35
CA ARG A 317 -1.92 18.66 11.70
C ARG A 317 -2.90 17.51 11.78
N LEU A 318 -2.77 16.69 12.82
CA LEU A 318 -3.69 15.60 13.13
C LEU A 318 -4.39 15.90 14.46
N THR A 319 -5.72 15.87 14.48
CA THR A 319 -6.52 16.09 15.70
C THR A 319 -7.43 14.91 15.92
N SER A 320 -7.32 14.23 17.05
CA SER A 320 -8.24 13.13 17.34
C SER A 320 -9.68 13.63 17.44
N THR A 321 -10.61 12.89 16.86
CA THR A 321 -12.04 13.22 16.87
C THR A 321 -12.76 12.67 18.10
N LEU A 322 -12.15 11.72 18.82
CA LEU A 322 -12.71 11.13 20.05
C LEU A 322 -11.97 11.59 21.31
N ASP A 323 -10.70 11.99 21.19
CA ASP A 323 -9.88 12.49 22.28
C ASP A 323 -9.33 13.89 21.94
N PRO A 324 -10.07 14.98 22.22
CA PRO A 324 -9.65 16.33 21.85
C PRO A 324 -8.38 16.81 22.57
N ASP A 325 -7.89 16.03 23.54
CA ASP A 325 -6.65 16.24 24.29
C ASP A 325 -5.45 15.53 23.64
N LYS A 326 -5.63 14.78 22.53
CA LYS A 326 -4.57 14.23 21.68
C LYS A 326 -4.46 14.95 20.34
N ARG A 327 -3.26 15.48 20.06
CA ARG A 327 -2.94 16.14 18.78
C ARG A 327 -1.55 15.75 18.32
N ALA A 328 -1.35 15.67 17.01
CA ALA A 328 -0.03 15.50 16.42
C ALA A 328 0.21 16.48 15.28
N ARG A 329 1.49 16.71 14.97
CA ARG A 329 1.94 17.54 13.87
C ARG A 329 3.14 16.88 13.21
N ALA A 330 3.01 16.59 11.93
CA ALA A 330 4.13 16.15 11.12
C ALA A 330 4.62 17.33 10.27
N TYR A 331 5.94 17.47 10.18
CA TYR A 331 6.61 18.44 9.33
C TYR A 331 7.60 17.70 8.45
N TRP A 332 7.58 17.96 7.15
CA TRP A 332 8.62 17.49 6.25
C TRP A 332 8.86 18.52 5.14
N THR A 333 9.96 18.35 4.44
CA THR A 333 10.33 19.13 3.26
C THR A 333 11.01 18.19 2.25
N GLU A 334 10.82 18.41 0.95
CA GLU A 334 11.29 17.47 -0.07
C GLU A 334 12.80 17.58 -0.32
N GLU A 335 13.36 18.79 -0.27
CA GLU A 335 14.79 19.02 -0.50
C GLU A 335 15.26 20.32 0.16
N VAL A 336 16.38 20.24 0.87
CA VAL A 336 17.05 21.41 1.45
C VAL A 336 18.45 21.53 0.85
N ASN A 337 18.70 22.65 0.17
CA ASN A 337 19.96 22.91 -0.54
C ASN A 337 21.14 23.24 0.39
N ALA A 338 20.87 23.53 1.66
CA ALA A 338 21.88 23.82 2.67
C ALA A 338 21.44 23.31 4.05
N PRO A 339 22.37 22.93 4.95
CA PRO A 339 22.03 22.55 6.31
C PRO A 339 21.25 23.67 7.02
N HIS A 340 20.11 23.31 7.62
CA HIS A 340 19.23 24.22 8.35
C HIS A 340 19.08 23.75 9.79
N SER A 341 19.21 24.63 10.76
CA SER A 341 19.15 24.29 12.18
C SER A 341 17.89 24.85 12.83
N ILE A 342 17.06 23.98 13.37
CA ILE A 342 15.83 24.33 14.09
C ILE A 342 16.11 24.15 15.58
N SER A 343 16.13 25.23 16.35
CA SER A 343 16.31 25.20 17.81
C SER A 343 15.01 25.44 18.57
N GLN A 344 13.98 25.96 17.91
CA GLN A 344 12.68 26.23 18.50
C GLN A 344 11.55 26.07 17.48
N ILE A 345 10.37 25.67 17.95
CA ILE A 345 9.18 25.48 17.13
C ILE A 345 8.00 26.17 17.80
N ALA A 346 7.36 27.09 17.08
CA ALA A 346 6.12 27.71 17.50
C ALA A 346 4.95 26.72 17.35
N LEU A 347 4.29 26.42 18.47
CA LEU A 347 3.16 25.50 18.53
C LEU A 347 1.87 26.27 18.81
N SER A 348 0.79 25.81 18.16
CA SER A 348 -0.55 26.38 18.33
C SER A 348 -1.57 25.26 18.52
N PHE A 349 -1.99 25.06 19.76
CA PHE A 349 -3.04 24.12 20.11
C PHE A 349 -4.29 24.93 20.45
N ALA A 350 -4.95 25.46 19.42
CA ALA A 350 -6.16 26.27 19.58
C ALA A 350 -7.16 25.58 20.52
N GLY A 351 -7.65 26.32 21.52
CA GLY A 351 -8.57 25.81 22.55
C GLY A 351 -7.89 25.14 23.75
N TRP A 352 -6.58 24.91 23.76
CA TRP A 352 -5.87 24.38 24.92
C TRP A 352 -5.32 25.49 25.83
N ASN A 353 -5.44 25.26 27.13
CA ASN A 353 -4.76 25.99 28.21
C ASN A 353 -4.32 24.96 29.26
N GLY A 354 -3.22 25.22 29.95
CA GLY A 354 -2.70 24.34 31.00
C GLY A 354 -1.44 23.58 30.55
N SER A 355 -1.18 22.46 31.20
CA SER A 355 0.01 21.63 30.95
C SER A 355 -0.20 20.72 29.76
N VAL A 356 0.86 20.51 28.98
CA VAL A 356 0.87 19.59 27.84
C VAL A 356 2.18 18.84 27.81
N ASP A 357 2.07 17.53 27.71
CA ASP A 357 3.20 16.64 27.47
C ASP A 357 3.42 16.53 25.97
N ILE A 358 4.66 16.74 25.53
CA ILE A 358 5.05 16.73 24.13
C ILE A 358 6.18 15.73 23.93
N GLU A 359 6.02 14.87 22.94
CA GLU A 359 7.13 14.14 22.34
C GLU A 359 7.43 14.72 20.97
N LEU A 360 8.69 15.06 20.73
CA LEU A 360 9.20 15.37 19.40
C LEU A 360 10.10 14.23 18.94
N THR A 361 9.79 13.64 17.80
CA THR A 361 10.63 12.67 17.10
C THR A 361 11.14 13.28 15.80
N HIS A 362 12.46 13.42 15.69
CA HIS A 362 13.14 13.78 14.44
C HIS A 362 13.57 12.50 13.72
N PHE A 363 13.03 12.26 12.54
CA PHE A 363 13.50 11.24 11.61
C PHE A 363 14.59 11.87 10.74
N SER A 364 15.79 11.29 10.70
CA SER A 364 16.90 11.68 9.84
C SER A 364 17.59 10.46 9.22
N PRO A 365 18.36 10.60 8.13
CA PRO A 365 19.17 9.51 7.59
C PRO A 365 20.13 8.84 8.61
N SER A 366 20.44 9.50 9.73
CA SER A 366 21.25 8.92 10.83
C SER A 366 20.45 8.20 11.93
N GLY A 367 19.12 8.19 11.89
CA GLY A 367 18.25 7.56 12.89
C GLY A 367 17.16 8.48 13.42
N PRO A 368 16.09 7.93 14.04
CA PRO A 368 15.16 8.71 14.82
C PRO A 368 15.84 9.21 16.09
N ARG A 369 15.46 10.40 16.52
CA ARG A 369 15.82 10.95 17.83
C ARG A 369 14.58 11.54 18.46
N SER A 370 14.21 11.06 19.65
CA SER A 370 13.08 11.60 20.41
C SER A 370 13.55 12.50 21.56
N GLU A 371 12.76 13.52 21.86
CA GLU A 371 12.85 14.33 23.07
C GLU A 371 11.46 14.49 23.70
N GLN A 372 11.41 14.45 25.03
CA GLN A 372 10.19 14.66 25.81
C GLN A 372 10.22 16.05 26.47
N HIS A 373 9.09 16.73 26.46
CA HIS A 373 8.93 18.10 26.95
C HIS A 373 7.63 18.26 27.71
N GLN A 374 7.63 19.08 28.76
CA GLN A 374 6.39 19.53 29.41
C GLN A 374 6.26 21.03 29.22
N LEU A 375 5.22 21.47 28.52
CA LEU A 375 4.98 22.87 28.22
C LEU A 375 3.73 23.37 28.93
N SER A 376 3.75 24.63 29.35
CA SER A 376 2.54 25.36 29.72
C SER A 376 2.01 26.13 28.52
N ILE A 377 0.76 25.85 28.14
CA ILE A 377 0.07 26.56 27.07
C ILE A 377 -0.79 27.67 27.65
N SER A 378 -0.61 28.87 27.10
CA SER A 378 -1.46 30.03 27.37
C SER A 378 -2.07 30.53 26.07
N ASN A 379 -3.40 30.68 26.02
CA ASN A 379 -4.14 31.12 24.83
C ASN A 379 -3.88 30.22 23.60
N GLY A 380 -3.80 28.91 23.81
CA GLY A 380 -3.59 27.94 22.74
C GLY A 380 -2.25 28.05 22.00
N SER A 381 -1.24 28.73 22.56
CA SER A 381 0.09 28.84 21.97
C SER A 381 1.19 28.49 22.96
N ALA A 382 2.28 27.92 22.45
CA ALA A 382 3.51 27.64 23.19
C ALA A 382 4.73 27.71 22.28
N GLN A 383 5.91 27.91 22.87
CA GLN A 383 7.20 27.77 22.20
C GLN A 383 7.89 26.52 22.71
N LEU A 384 8.16 25.57 21.81
CA LEU A 384 8.94 24.40 22.11
C LEU A 384 10.41 24.72 21.85
N VAL A 385 11.23 24.77 22.90
CA VAL A 385 12.69 24.94 22.80
C VAL A 385 13.33 23.56 22.83
N LEU A 386 14.12 23.22 21.81
CA LEU A 386 14.71 21.89 21.68
C LEU A 386 15.95 21.75 22.57
N ASN A 387 16.13 20.57 23.18
CA ASN A 387 17.34 20.29 23.97
C ASN A 387 18.57 20.22 23.07
N GLN A 388 18.42 19.70 21.86
CA GLN A 388 19.41 19.81 20.80
C GLN A 388 18.75 20.26 19.50
N PRO A 389 19.38 21.20 18.77
CA PRO A 389 18.84 21.63 17.49
C PRO A 389 18.65 20.47 16.52
N VAL A 390 17.54 20.47 15.80
CA VAL A 390 17.29 19.58 14.68
C VAL A 390 17.97 20.16 13.46
N VAL A 391 18.98 19.45 12.95
CA VAL A 391 19.67 19.83 11.71
C VAL A 391 19.04 19.06 10.55
N ILE A 392 18.47 19.81 9.61
CA ILE A 392 17.92 19.30 8.36
C ILE A 392 18.97 19.52 7.27
N ASN A 393 19.43 18.46 6.60
CA ASN A 393 20.45 18.57 5.56
C ASN A 393 20.14 17.61 4.41
N GLY A 394 19.67 18.16 3.29
CA GLY A 394 19.25 17.38 2.13
C GLY A 394 17.85 16.80 2.31
N ARG A 395 17.66 15.59 1.80
CA ARG A 395 16.36 14.89 1.78
C ARG A 395 16.19 13.99 3.00
N GLY A 396 14.94 13.62 3.24
CA GLY A 396 14.61 12.54 4.15
C GLY A 396 14.60 12.86 5.63
N HIS A 397 14.36 14.13 5.94
CA HIS A 397 14.06 14.53 7.30
C HIS A 397 12.57 14.73 7.48
N ALA A 398 12.06 14.27 8.63
CA ALA A 398 10.71 14.58 9.08
C ALA A 398 10.73 14.84 10.59
N ILE A 399 9.82 15.69 11.07
CA ILE A 399 9.63 15.95 12.49
C ILE A 399 8.18 15.57 12.81
N LEU A 400 7.97 14.64 13.74
CA LEU A 400 6.66 14.35 14.31
C LEU A 400 6.64 14.92 15.73
N ILE A 401 5.64 15.74 16.02
CA ILE A 401 5.36 16.26 17.36
C ILE A 401 4.03 15.68 17.79
N THR A 402 4.01 14.86 18.83
CA THR A 402 2.78 14.40 19.48
C THR A 402 2.59 15.20 20.76
N ALA A 403 1.34 15.50 21.09
CA ALA A 403 1.00 16.35 22.21
C ALA A 403 -0.24 15.82 22.91
N HIS A 404 -0.13 15.60 24.21
CA HIS A 404 -1.21 15.16 25.07
C HIS A 404 -1.42 16.19 26.17
N LYS A 405 -2.63 16.76 26.23
CA LYS A 405 -2.96 17.72 27.27
C LYS A 405 -3.05 17.01 28.62
N THR A 406 -2.35 17.54 29.61
CA THR A 406 -2.41 17.09 31.00
C THR A 406 -3.21 18.06 31.86
N GLN A 407 -3.72 17.57 33.00
CA GLN A 407 -4.63 18.32 33.87
C GLN A 407 -4.06 19.66 34.36
#